data_AF-A0A0G1RFR6-F1
#
_entry.id   AF-A0A0G1RFR6-F1
#
_cell.length_a   1.000
_cell.length_b   1.000
_cell.length_c   1.000
_cell.angle_alpha   90.00
_cell.angle_beta   90.00
_cell.angle_gamma   90.00
#
_symmetry.space_group_name_H-M   'P 1'
#
loop_
_entity.id
_entity.type
_entity.pdbx_description
1 polymer ?
#
loop_
_entity_poly.entity_id
_entity_poly.type
_entity_poly.pdbx_seq_one_letter_code
_entity_poly.pdbx_strand_id
1 'polypeptide(L)'
;MFKPTLTYLLRRAGIEPNGGSPWDPHIRDERFYRAVLLGGSVGLGDAYLNGWWECSDIAGFILRIIKSGAHLRVPRIDVLLRKFRFGLVDVQNRARSKRVAEVHYDEDPRIFEILLGSTNNYTCGRWEDVSTLD
;
A
#
# COMPACT_ATOMS: atom_id res chain seq x y z
N MET A 1 23.51 3.45 0.13
CA MET A 1 22.81 4.74 -0.08
C MET A 1 21.32 4.66 0.29
N PHE A 2 20.56 3.66 -0.20
CA PHE A 2 19.11 3.58 0.04
C PHE A 2 18.70 3.47 1.53
N LYS A 3 19.35 2.59 2.29
CA LYS A 3 19.02 2.35 3.71
C LYS A 3 19.10 3.60 4.59
N PRO A 4 20.21 4.36 4.63
CA PRO A 4 20.29 5.59 5.42
C PRO A 4 19.20 6.62 5.05
N THR A 5 18.94 6.82 3.76
CA THR A 5 17.96 7.80 3.29
C THR A 5 16.54 7.44 3.71
N LEU A 6 16.12 6.20 3.50
CA LEU A 6 14.76 5.78 3.87
C LEU A 6 14.60 5.75 5.40
N THR A 7 15.61 5.28 6.13
CA THR A 7 15.61 5.28 7.60
C THR A 7 15.44 6.69 8.15
N TYR A 8 16.14 7.67 7.57
CA TYR A 8 15.97 9.08 7.94
C TYR A 8 14.54 9.58 7.71
N LEU A 9 13.94 9.24 6.56
CA LEU A 9 12.56 9.65 6.24
C LEU A 9 11.54 9.00 7.19
N LEU A 10 11.70 7.71 7.49
CA LEU A 10 10.84 6.98 8.42
C LEU A 10 10.95 7.54 9.85
N ARG A 11 12.16 7.82 10.33
CA ARG A 11 12.38 8.43 11.65
C ARG A 11 11.72 9.80 11.77
N ARG A 12 11.73 10.61 10.70
CA ARG A 12 10.99 11.88 10.65
C ARG A 12 9.46 11.72 10.70
N ALA A 13 8.95 10.53 10.39
CA ALA A 13 7.56 10.16 10.57
C ALA A 13 7.26 9.56 11.96
N GLY A 14 8.26 9.48 12.84
CA GLY A 14 8.14 8.78 14.13
C GLY A 14 8.05 7.27 13.99
N ILE A 15 8.72 6.72 12.97
CA ILE A 15 8.79 5.29 12.68
C ILE A 15 10.24 4.85 12.76
N GLU A 16 10.53 3.84 13.58
CA GLU A 16 11.86 3.27 13.74
C GLU A 16 11.91 1.90 13.04
N PRO A 17 12.69 1.70 11.96
CA PRO A 17 12.83 0.37 11.37
C PRO A 17 13.43 -0.62 12.37
N ASN A 18 12.79 -1.78 12.52
CA ASN A 18 13.08 -2.76 13.57
C ASN A 18 12.95 -2.21 15.00
N GLY A 19 12.11 -1.19 15.19
CA GLY A 19 11.73 -0.65 16.50
C GLY A 19 10.77 -1.56 17.27
N GLY A 20 10.39 -1.11 18.46
CA GLY A 20 9.51 -1.86 19.37
C GLY A 20 8.04 -1.44 19.32
N SER A 21 7.70 -0.38 18.59
CA SER A 21 6.30 0.06 18.50
C SER A 21 5.50 -0.84 17.56
N PRO A 22 4.18 -1.00 17.74
CA PRO A 22 3.36 -1.85 16.85
C PRO A 22 3.38 -1.44 15.37
N TRP A 23 3.59 -0.14 15.09
CA TRP A 23 3.69 0.43 13.75
C TRP A 23 5.12 0.48 13.20
N ASP A 24 6.11 0.03 13.97
CA ASP A 24 7.49 0.00 13.51
C ASP A 24 7.70 -1.23 12.61
N PRO A 25 8.15 -1.04 11.36
CA PRO A 25 8.27 -2.14 10.42
C PRO A 25 9.46 -3.03 10.79
N HIS A 26 9.26 -4.33 10.86
CA HIS A 26 10.33 -5.30 10.98
C HIS A 26 10.83 -5.67 9.58
N ILE A 27 12.09 -5.35 9.29
CA ILE A 27 12.71 -5.53 7.98
C ILE A 27 13.37 -6.90 7.93
N ARG A 28 12.76 -7.81 7.18
CA ARG A 28 13.26 -9.18 6.95
C ARG A 28 14.32 -9.24 5.86
N ASP A 29 14.29 -8.30 4.91
CA ASP A 29 15.20 -8.25 3.77
C ASP A 29 15.60 -6.81 3.38
N GLU A 30 16.90 -6.57 3.22
CA GLU A 30 17.48 -5.26 2.87
C GLU A 30 17.04 -4.73 1.49
N ARG A 31 16.54 -5.59 0.59
CA ARG A 31 15.95 -5.18 -0.70
C ARG A 31 14.77 -4.23 -0.50
N PHE A 32 14.10 -4.27 0.66
CA PHE A 32 13.08 -3.32 1.10
C PHE A 32 13.48 -1.87 0.83
N TYR A 33 14.66 -1.44 1.27
CA TYR A 33 15.06 -0.04 1.21
C TYR A 33 15.15 0.49 -0.22
N ARG A 34 15.67 -0.33 -1.14
CA ARG A 34 15.77 0.02 -2.56
C ARG A 34 14.38 0.01 -3.20
N ALA A 35 13.56 -1.00 -2.90
CA ALA A 35 12.23 -1.15 -3.47
C ALA A 35 11.31 0.01 -3.11
N VAL A 36 11.30 0.43 -1.84
CA VAL A 36 10.47 1.55 -1.37
C VAL A 36 10.93 2.88 -1.96
N LEU A 37 12.24 3.16 -1.96
CA LEU A 37 12.74 4.45 -2.48
C LEU A 37 12.57 4.61 -3.99
N LEU A 38 12.67 3.52 -4.77
CA LEU A 38 12.51 3.58 -6.22
C LEU A 38 11.07 3.37 -6.68
N GLY A 39 10.31 2.55 -5.95
CA GLY A 39 8.94 2.13 -6.27
C GLY A 39 7.84 2.91 -5.56
N GLY A 40 8.19 3.80 -4.62
CA GLY A 40 7.21 4.57 -3.86
C GLY A 40 6.22 3.67 -3.10
N SER A 41 4.93 4.03 -3.13
CA SER A 41 3.88 3.27 -2.47
C SER A 41 3.67 1.87 -3.06
N VAL A 42 3.89 1.70 -4.37
CA VAL A 42 3.80 0.38 -5.02
C VAL A 42 4.95 -0.51 -4.57
N GLY A 43 6.17 0.02 -4.56
CA GLY A 43 7.34 -0.71 -4.05
C GLY A 43 7.22 -1.10 -2.58
N LEU A 44 6.54 -0.27 -1.77
CA LEU A 44 6.21 -0.58 -0.38
C LEU A 44 5.23 -1.76 -0.26
N GLY A 45 4.17 -1.77 -1.07
CA GLY A 45 3.20 -2.86 -1.15
C GLY A 45 3.80 -4.16 -1.69
N ASP A 46 4.53 -4.09 -2.80
CA ASP A 46 5.21 -5.25 -3.40
C ASP A 46 6.23 -5.85 -2.42
N ALA A 47 6.98 -5.00 -1.69
CA ALA A 47 7.91 -5.48 -0.67
C ALA A 47 7.19 -6.18 0.49
N TYR A 48 5.97 -5.75 0.83
CA TYR A 48 5.14 -6.42 1.85
C TYR A 48 4.67 -7.78 1.35
N LEU A 49 4.13 -7.85 0.13
CA LEU A 49 3.68 -9.11 -0.50
C LEU A 49 4.84 -10.12 -0.67
N ASN A 50 6.06 -9.64 -0.93
CA ASN A 50 7.26 -10.48 -1.01
C ASN A 50 7.84 -10.86 0.36
N GLY A 51 7.23 -10.44 1.47
CA GLY A 51 7.70 -10.74 2.84
C GLY A 51 9.02 -10.06 3.21
N TRP A 52 9.41 -8.98 2.54
CA TRP A 52 10.67 -8.26 2.85
C TRP A 52 10.55 -7.39 4.10
N TRP A 53 9.32 -7.08 4.51
CA TRP A 53 9.03 -6.44 5.76
C TRP A 53 7.64 -6.86 6.24
N GLU A 54 7.44 -6.74 7.55
CA GLU A 54 6.17 -6.98 8.22
C GLU A 54 5.93 -5.89 9.27
N CYS A 55 4.69 -5.75 9.73
CA CYS A 55 4.31 -4.76 10.73
C CYS A 55 3.04 -5.22 11.43
N SER A 56 2.98 -5.11 12.75
CA SER A 56 1.81 -5.54 13.52
C SER A 56 0.62 -4.61 13.30
N ASP A 57 0.87 -3.30 13.24
CA ASP A 57 -0.14 -2.27 12.95
C ASP A 57 0.21 -1.50 11.66
N ILE A 58 -0.14 -2.11 10.52
CA ILE A 58 0.07 -1.50 9.20
C ILE A 58 -0.74 -0.20 9.04
N ALA A 59 -1.94 -0.13 9.62
CA ALA A 59 -2.77 1.07 9.55
C ALA A 59 -2.10 2.25 10.27
N GLY A 60 -1.56 2.02 11.47
CA GLY A 60 -0.77 3.00 12.22
C GLY A 60 0.51 3.44 11.49
N PHE A 61 1.21 2.50 10.85
CA PHE A 61 2.38 2.80 10.02
C PHE A 61 2.02 3.74 8.86
N ILE A 62 0.97 3.41 8.08
CA ILE A 62 0.53 4.24 6.95
C ILE A 62 0.03 5.61 7.42
N LEU A 63 -0.74 5.66 8.51
CA LEU A 63 -1.24 6.92 9.08
C LEU A 63 -0.09 7.88 9.42
N ARG A 64 1.01 7.37 9.99
CA ARG A 64 2.21 8.17 10.32
C ARG A 64 2.93 8.66 9.07
N ILE A 65 3.07 7.82 8.04
CA ILE A 65 3.65 8.23 6.75
C ILE A 65 2.83 9.35 6.10
N ILE A 66 1.50 9.27 6.16
CA ILE A 66 0.62 10.29 5.60
C ILE A 66 0.73 11.57 6.42
N LYS A 67 0.54 11.52 7.75
CA LYS A 67 0.57 12.69 8.64
C LYS A 67 1.91 13.45 8.61
N SER A 68 3.01 12.74 8.49
CA SER A 68 4.35 13.35 8.44
C SER A 68 4.71 13.99 7.09
N GLY A 69 3.91 13.73 6.05
CA GLY A 69 4.25 14.10 4.68
C GLY A 69 5.49 13.37 4.13
N ALA A 70 5.98 12.32 4.81
CA ALA A 70 7.18 11.58 4.39
C ALA A 70 7.03 10.99 2.98
N HIS A 71 5.81 10.56 2.62
CA HIS A 71 5.47 10.08 1.27
C HIS A 71 5.70 11.12 0.16
N LEU A 72 5.65 12.42 0.46
CA LEU A 72 5.90 13.50 -0.53
C LEU A 72 7.40 13.72 -0.78
N ARG A 73 8.27 13.17 0.08
CA ARG A 73 9.73 13.36 0.01
C ARG A 73 10.46 12.20 -0.69
N VAL A 74 9.74 11.11 -0.97
CA VAL A 74 10.29 10.02 -1.78
C VAL A 74 10.21 10.43 -3.26
N PRO A 75 11.31 10.32 -4.03
CA PRO A 75 11.28 10.61 -5.45
C PRO A 75 10.19 9.79 -6.15
N ARG A 76 9.27 10.45 -6.87
CA ARG A 76 8.20 9.78 -7.64
C ARG A 76 8.71 9.18 -8.95
N ILE A 77 9.87 8.51 -8.88
CA ILE A 77 10.52 7.83 -10.01
C ILE A 77 9.58 6.75 -10.55
N ASP A 78 8.83 6.08 -9.68
CA ASP A 78 7.79 5.13 -10.05
C ASP A 78 6.71 5.77 -10.94
N VAL A 79 6.21 6.97 -10.58
CA VAL A 79 5.20 7.69 -11.37
C VAL A 79 5.78 8.14 -12.71
N LEU A 80 7.04 8.55 -12.73
CA LEU A 80 7.73 8.92 -13.96
C LEU A 80 7.89 7.69 -14.89
N LEU A 81 8.41 6.58 -14.38
CA LEU A 81 8.55 5.32 -15.12
C LEU A 81 7.19 4.79 -15.60
N ARG A 82 6.15 4.92 -14.78
CA ARG A 82 4.77 4.56 -15.12
C ARG A 82 4.26 5.44 -16.26
N LYS A 83 4.42 6.77 -16.17
CA LYS A 83 4.07 7.71 -17.25
C LYS A 83 4.82 7.42 -18.55
N PHE A 84 6.11 7.09 -18.49
CA PHE A 84 6.88 6.68 -19.67
C PHE A 84 6.39 5.37 -20.27
N ARG A 85 6.05 4.37 -19.46
CA ARG A 85 5.50 3.07 -19.92
C ARG A 85 4.11 3.21 -20.54
N PHE A 86 3.24 4.05 -19.97
CA PHE A 86 1.87 4.27 -20.49
C PHE A 86 1.81 5.31 -21.61
N GLY A 87 2.82 6.16 -21.79
CA GLY A 87 2.90 7.08 -22.92
C GLY A 87 3.21 6.40 -24.27
N LEU A 88 3.74 5.18 -24.25
CA LEU A 88 4.11 4.40 -25.44
C LEU A 88 3.09 3.32 -25.83
N VAL A 89 2.15 3.00 -24.94
CA VAL A 89 1.14 1.96 -25.16
C VAL A 89 -0.19 2.46 -24.59
N ASP A 90 -1.21 2.61 -25.43
CA ASP A 90 -2.56 2.88 -24.96
C ASP A 90 -3.15 1.60 -24.35
N VAL A 91 -3.06 1.50 -23.02
CA VAL A 91 -3.55 0.34 -22.26
C VAL A 91 -5.04 0.50 -21.91
N GLN A 92 -5.68 1.62 -22.26
CA GLN A 92 -7.09 1.91 -21.98
C GLN A 92 -8.05 1.59 -23.14
N ASN A 93 -7.62 0.81 -24.13
CA ASN A 93 -8.53 0.32 -25.18
C ASN A 93 -9.63 -0.59 -24.59
N ARG A 94 -10.90 -0.31 -24.95
CA ARG A 94 -12.12 -1.06 -24.61
C ARG A 94 -12.02 -2.58 -24.84
N ALA A 95 -11.20 -3.04 -25.79
CA ALA A 95 -10.95 -4.47 -26.02
C ALA A 95 -10.11 -5.13 -24.91
N ARG A 96 -9.22 -4.37 -24.24
CA ARG A 96 -8.43 -4.84 -23.09
C ARG A 96 -9.18 -4.68 -21.76
N SER A 97 -10.13 -3.75 -21.66
CA SER A 97 -10.92 -3.58 -20.42
C SER A 97 -11.72 -4.83 -20.05
N LYS A 98 -12.20 -5.62 -21.03
CA LYS A 98 -12.82 -6.94 -20.78
C LYS A 98 -11.84 -7.93 -20.16
N ARG A 99 -10.62 -8.02 -20.72
CA ARG A 99 -9.56 -8.91 -20.20
C ARG A 99 -9.05 -8.47 -18.82
N VAL A 100 -9.05 -7.17 -18.54
CA VAL A 100 -8.74 -6.62 -17.22
C VAL A 100 -9.86 -6.90 -16.23
N ALA A 101 -11.13 -6.82 -16.64
CA ALA A 101 -12.28 -7.16 -15.78
C ALA A 101 -12.29 -8.64 -15.37
N GLU A 102 -12.00 -9.55 -16.31
CA GLU A 102 -11.89 -11.00 -16.06
C GLU A 102 -10.71 -11.36 -15.13
N VAL A 103 -9.64 -10.54 -15.09
CA VAL A 103 -8.46 -10.78 -14.24
C VAL A 103 -8.52 -10.03 -12.90
N HIS A 104 -9.37 -9.01 -12.76
CA HIS A 104 -9.43 -8.15 -11.56
C HIS A 104 -10.65 -8.36 -10.66
N TYR A 105 -11.63 -9.18 -11.05
CA TYR A 105 -12.84 -9.39 -10.25
C TYR A 105 -13.34 -10.84 -10.28
N ASP A 106 -12.43 -11.81 -10.35
CA ASP A 106 -12.74 -13.24 -10.23
C ASP A 106 -12.52 -13.75 -8.79
N GLU A 107 -12.79 -12.88 -7.80
CA GLU A 107 -12.76 -13.24 -6.39
C GLU A 107 -14.10 -13.89 -6.01
N ASP A 108 -14.03 -14.97 -5.23
CA ASP A 108 -15.23 -15.69 -4.79
C ASP A 108 -16.16 -14.75 -4.01
N PRO A 109 -17.45 -14.60 -4.40
CA PRO A 109 -18.42 -13.74 -3.73
C PRO A 109 -18.50 -13.93 -2.22
N ARG A 110 -18.20 -15.13 -1.73
CA ARG A 110 -18.19 -15.46 -0.29
C ARG A 110 -17.19 -14.63 0.51
N ILE A 111 -16.09 -14.18 -0.11
CA ILE A 111 -15.12 -13.30 0.57
C ILE A 111 -15.79 -11.98 0.95
N PHE A 112 -16.63 -11.44 0.06
CA PHE A 112 -17.35 -10.20 0.32
C PHE A 112 -18.41 -10.37 1.41
N GLU A 113 -19.10 -11.51 1.46
CA GLU A 113 -20.04 -11.81 2.55
C GLU A 113 -19.34 -11.89 3.91
N ILE A 114 -18.16 -12.51 3.98
CA ILE A 114 -17.35 -12.58 5.21
C ILE A 114 -16.84 -11.19 5.63
N LEU A 115 -16.44 -10.35 4.67
CA LEU A 115 -15.84 -9.03 4.93
C LEU A 115 -16.88 -7.95 5.22
N LEU A 116 -18.01 -7.96 4.51
CA LEU A 116 -18.99 -6.86 4.46
C LEU A 116 -20.28 -7.17 5.22
N GLY A 117 -20.43 -8.39 5.74
CA GLY A 117 -21.60 -8.83 6.48
C GLY A 117 -22.83 -9.01 5.58
N SER A 118 -23.99 -9.15 6.23
CA SER A 118 -25.25 -9.53 5.57
C SER A 118 -25.74 -8.53 4.53
N THR A 119 -25.37 -7.26 4.67
CA THR A 119 -25.80 -6.19 3.77
C THR A 119 -24.98 -6.12 2.48
N ASN A 120 -23.79 -6.74 2.47
CA ASN A 120 -22.83 -6.72 1.35
C ASN A 120 -22.52 -5.30 0.83
N ASN A 121 -22.59 -4.30 1.71
CA ASN A 121 -22.39 -2.90 1.36
C ASN A 121 -20.90 -2.56 1.28
N TYR A 122 -20.35 -2.46 0.06
CA TYR A 122 -18.97 -2.02 -0.16
C TYR A 122 -18.86 -0.50 -0.33
N THR A 123 -19.39 0.22 0.65
CA THR A 123 -19.34 1.70 0.76
C THR A 123 -19.12 2.10 2.22
N CYS A 124 -18.84 3.38 2.46
CA CYS A 124 -18.66 3.87 3.83
C CYS A 124 -19.97 3.79 4.62
N GLY A 125 -19.93 3.15 5.79
CA GLY A 125 -21.05 3.10 6.73
C GLY A 125 -21.16 4.37 7.58
N ARG A 126 -22.37 4.60 8.13
CA ARG A 126 -22.61 5.65 9.13
C ARG A 126 -22.63 5.02 10.52
N TRP A 127 -21.76 5.50 11.41
CA TRP A 127 -21.54 4.93 12.75
C TRP A 127 -22.22 5.70 13.88
N GLU A 128 -23.26 6.48 13.57
CA GLU A 128 -24.05 7.20 14.57
C GLU A 128 -24.95 6.20 15.30
N ASP A 129 -24.79 6.10 16.62
CA ASP A 129 -25.53 5.20 17.53
C ASP A 129 -25.42 3.69 17.25
N VAL A 130 -24.40 3.26 16.50
CA VAL A 130 -24.15 1.84 16.21
C VAL A 130 -22.71 1.44 16.58
N SER A 131 -22.56 0.22 17.10
CA SER A 131 -21.27 -0.33 17.55
C SER A 131 -20.78 -1.54 16.77
N THR A 132 -21.57 -2.02 15.81
CA THR A 132 -21.31 -3.22 14.99
C THR A 132 -21.49 -2.89 13.52
N LEU A 133 -20.85 -3.70 12.67
CA LEU A 133 -21.02 -3.61 11.22
C LEU A 133 -22.42 -4.08 10.78
N ASP A 134 -22.99 -5.06 11.50
CA ASP A 134 -24.36 -5.54 11.37
C ASP A 134 -25.34 -4.70 12.20
#